data_AF-A0A965EF92-F1
#
_entry.id   AF-A0A965EF92-F1
#
_cell.length_a   1.000
_cell.length_b   1.000
_cell.length_c   1.000
_cell.angle_alpha   90.00
_cell.angle_beta   90.00
_cell.angle_gamma   90.00
#
_symmetry.space_group_name_H-M   'P 1'
#
loop_
_entity.id
_entity.type
_entity.pdbx_description
1 polymer ?
#
loop_
_entity_poly.entity_id
_entity_poly.type
_entity_poly.pdbx_seq_one_letter_code
_entity_poly.pdbx_strand_id
1 'polypeptide(L)'
;TTLDTIFEVSDILSLHLPLTHETRNMLDSEFIDKFKKPFLLVNTARGEIVRLQILASGIESGKIRGAALDVLENEKLTSLTQEQLKAFTFLTQQRNVIFTPHIAGWTQESHYKINQVLVEKLQALGF
;
A
#
# COMPACT_ATOMS: atom_id res chain seq x y z
N THR A 1 -0.24 20.82 -7.23
CA THR A 1 -0.29 19.73 -8.23
C THR A 1 -1.68 19.14 -8.21
N THR A 2 -2.29 18.88 -9.37
CA THR A 2 -3.59 18.18 -9.46
C THR A 2 -3.35 16.68 -9.67
N LEU A 3 -4.40 15.86 -9.50
CA LEU A 3 -4.32 14.44 -9.86
C LEU A 3 -3.99 14.24 -11.35
N ASP A 4 -4.52 15.09 -12.23
CA ASP A 4 -4.20 15.02 -13.67
C ASP A 4 -2.70 15.19 -13.93
N THR A 5 -2.05 16.13 -13.24
CA THR A 5 -0.59 16.28 -13.34
C THR A 5 0.13 15.04 -12.84
N ILE A 6 -0.34 14.41 -11.76
CA ILE A 6 0.24 13.15 -11.24
C ILE A 6 0.13 12.04 -12.29
N PHE A 7 -1.04 11.87 -12.89
CA PHE A 7 -1.28 10.85 -13.91
C PHE A 7 -0.44 11.07 -15.18
N GLU A 8 -0.17 12.33 -15.53
CA GLU A 8 0.60 12.68 -16.71
C GLU A 8 2.10 12.44 -16.53
N VAL A 9 2.65 12.82 -15.38
CA VAL A 9 4.11 12.94 -15.22
C VAL A 9 4.77 11.94 -14.29
N SER A 10 4.03 11.17 -13.48
CA SER A 10 4.64 10.35 -12.41
C SER A 10 5.25 9.06 -12.94
N ASP A 11 6.54 8.83 -12.67
CA ASP A 11 7.20 7.53 -12.87
C ASP A 11 7.03 6.60 -11.66
N ILE A 12 6.79 7.18 -10.49
CA ILE A 12 6.59 6.49 -9.22
C ILE A 12 5.40 7.12 -8.49
N LEU A 13 4.43 6.31 -8.09
CA LEU A 13 3.34 6.68 -7.22
C LEU A 13 3.62 6.12 -5.82
N SER A 14 3.73 6.99 -4.81
CA SER A 14 3.84 6.60 -3.41
C SER A 14 2.63 7.06 -2.60
N LEU A 15 2.01 6.12 -1.88
CA LEU A 15 0.77 6.36 -1.16
C LEU A 15 1.05 6.68 0.32
N HIS A 16 0.54 7.84 0.76
CA HIS A 16 0.62 8.32 2.14
C HIS A 16 -0.74 8.86 2.61
N LEU A 17 -1.81 8.13 2.27
CA LEU A 17 -3.18 8.52 2.54
C LEU A 17 -3.75 7.76 3.74
N PRO A 18 -4.57 8.39 4.59
CA PRO A 18 -5.35 7.64 5.57
C PRO A 18 -6.35 6.73 4.84
N LEU A 19 -6.71 5.62 5.49
CA LEU A 19 -7.84 4.82 5.03
C LEU A 19 -9.15 5.47 5.50
N THR A 20 -9.97 5.83 4.52
CA THR A 20 -11.27 6.50 4.66
C THR A 20 -12.28 5.81 3.74
N HIS A 21 -13.52 6.28 3.70
CA HIS A 21 -14.49 5.76 2.74
C HIS A 21 -14.06 6.10 1.30
N GLU A 22 -13.49 7.28 1.10
CA GLU A 22 -13.06 7.82 -0.19
C GLU A 22 -11.79 7.14 -0.72
N THR A 23 -10.87 6.76 0.16
CA THR A 23 -9.59 6.16 -0.22
C THR A 23 -9.62 4.63 -0.28
N ARG A 24 -10.67 4.00 0.27
CA ARG A 24 -10.85 2.55 0.20
C ARG A 24 -11.07 2.13 -1.25
N ASN A 25 -10.26 1.19 -1.72
CA ASN A 25 -10.24 0.69 -3.09
C ASN A 25 -10.01 1.78 -4.15
N MET A 26 -9.39 2.91 -3.78
CA MET A 26 -9.15 4.04 -4.68
C MET A 26 -8.24 3.67 -5.86
N LEU A 27 -7.26 2.78 -5.66
CA LEU A 27 -6.51 2.21 -6.79
C LEU A 27 -7.29 1.05 -7.42
N ASP A 28 -8.29 1.43 -8.22
CA ASP A 28 -8.97 0.54 -9.14
C ASP A 28 -8.40 0.65 -10.57
N SER A 29 -9.00 -0.08 -11.53
CA SER A 29 -8.58 -0.04 -12.93
C SER A 29 -8.70 1.37 -13.53
N GLU A 30 -9.78 2.10 -13.22
CA GLU A 30 -10.01 3.44 -13.78
C GLU A 30 -8.94 4.42 -13.30
N PHE A 31 -8.55 4.34 -12.03
CA PHE A 31 -7.47 5.15 -11.47
C PHE A 31 -6.12 4.84 -12.12
N ILE A 32 -5.81 3.56 -12.31
CA ILE A 32 -4.55 3.12 -12.93
C ILE A 32 -4.50 3.52 -14.41
N ASP A 33 -5.61 3.42 -15.13
CA ASP A 33 -5.67 3.71 -16.56
C ASP A 33 -5.42 5.19 -16.90
N LYS A 34 -5.74 6.09 -15.96
CA LYS A 34 -5.47 7.53 -16.10
C LYS A 34 -3.99 7.84 -16.28
N PHE A 35 -3.08 7.02 -15.74
CA PHE A 35 -1.63 7.24 -15.90
C PHE A 35 -1.22 7.17 -17.38
N LYS A 36 -0.51 8.19 -17.88
CA LYS A 36 -0.09 8.25 -19.30
C LYS A 36 1.07 7.32 -19.63
N LYS A 37 1.83 6.91 -18.62
CA LYS A 37 2.97 6.01 -18.75
C LYS A 37 2.92 4.90 -17.70
N PRO A 38 3.57 3.77 -17.95
CA PRO A 38 3.80 2.76 -16.92
C PRO A 38 4.59 3.33 -15.74
N PHE A 39 4.21 2.97 -14.51
CA PHE A 39 4.78 3.54 -13.28
C PHE A 39 5.09 2.47 -12.22
N LEU A 40 5.89 2.82 -11.21
CA LEU A 40 6.14 1.99 -10.02
C LEU A 40 5.20 2.40 -8.89
N LEU A 41 4.67 1.43 -8.14
CA LEU A 41 3.82 1.68 -6.98
C LEU A 41 4.58 1.46 -5.67
N VAL A 42 4.41 2.37 -4.70
CA VAL A 42 4.86 2.17 -3.32
C VAL A 42 3.66 2.40 -2.39
N ASN A 43 3.31 1.39 -1.59
CA ASN A 43 2.27 1.53 -0.58
C ASN A 43 2.81 1.14 0.80
N THR A 44 3.03 2.17 1.63
CA THR A 44 3.35 2.04 3.06
C THR A 44 2.24 2.60 3.95
N ALA A 45 1.08 2.92 3.36
CA ALA A 45 -0.05 3.53 4.04
C ALA A 45 -1.00 2.48 4.61
N ARG A 46 -2.02 2.10 3.83
CA ARG A 46 -3.02 1.09 4.20
C ARG A 46 -3.30 0.18 3.00
N GLY A 47 -3.42 -1.11 3.29
CA GLY A 47 -3.56 -2.13 2.25
C GLY A 47 -4.86 -1.99 1.47
N GLU A 48 -5.97 -1.64 2.14
CA GLU A 48 -7.28 -1.55 1.48
C GLU A 48 -7.44 -0.35 0.54
N ILE A 49 -6.41 0.48 0.37
CA ILE A 49 -6.38 1.50 -0.68
C ILE A 49 -6.17 0.84 -2.07
N VAL A 50 -5.50 -0.31 -2.10
CA VAL A 50 -5.10 -1.02 -3.32
C VAL A 50 -5.69 -2.42 -3.30
N ARG A 51 -6.51 -2.76 -4.29
CA ARG A 51 -7.00 -4.14 -4.44
C ARG A 51 -5.90 -5.01 -5.05
N LEU A 52 -5.58 -6.15 -4.43
CA LEU A 52 -4.50 -7.03 -4.89
C LEU A 52 -4.75 -7.55 -6.30
N GLN A 53 -6.01 -7.84 -6.63
CA GLN A 53 -6.40 -8.28 -7.97
C GLN A 53 -6.10 -7.23 -9.03
N ILE A 54 -6.44 -5.97 -8.75
CA ILE A 54 -6.21 -4.85 -9.65
C ILE A 54 -4.70 -4.62 -9.84
N LEU A 55 -3.94 -4.69 -8.75
CA LEU A 55 -2.48 -4.62 -8.82
C LEU A 55 -1.89 -5.77 -9.65
N ALA A 56 -2.37 -7.00 -9.46
CA ALA A 56 -1.93 -8.16 -10.24
C ALA A 56 -2.17 -7.93 -11.74
N SER A 57 -3.36 -7.48 -12.14
CA SER A 57 -3.66 -7.14 -13.54
C SER A 57 -2.83 -5.97 -14.07
N GLY A 58 -2.57 -4.96 -13.23
CA GLY A 58 -1.69 -3.84 -13.58
C GLY A 58 -0.25 -4.27 -13.82
N ILE A 59 0.26 -5.21 -13.02
CA ILE A 59 1.60 -5.80 -13.19
C ILE A 59 1.64 -6.71 -14.43
N GLU A 60 0.63 -7.56 -14.62
CA GLU A 60 0.54 -8.48 -15.77
C GLU A 60 0.47 -7.73 -17.11
N SER A 61 -0.30 -6.64 -17.18
CA SER A 61 -0.39 -5.79 -18.38
C SER A 61 0.85 -4.90 -18.60
N GLY A 62 1.76 -4.81 -17.62
CA GLY A 62 2.91 -3.90 -17.66
C GLY A 62 2.57 -2.43 -17.42
N LYS A 63 1.31 -2.09 -17.09
CA LYS A 63 0.90 -0.73 -16.71
C LYS A 63 1.51 -0.31 -15.37
N ILE A 64 1.65 -1.24 -14.44
CA ILE A 64 2.45 -1.09 -13.23
C ILE A 64 3.74 -1.87 -13.45
N ARG A 65 4.89 -1.19 -13.44
CA ARG A 65 6.20 -1.79 -13.70
C ARG A 65 6.78 -2.54 -12.52
N GLY A 66 6.16 -2.45 -11.34
CA GLY A 66 6.62 -3.04 -10.10
C GLY A 66 5.95 -2.39 -8.90
N ALA A 67 6.02 -3.05 -7.75
CA ALA A 67 5.38 -2.59 -6.52
C ALA A 67 6.23 -2.88 -5.27
N ALA A 68 6.27 -1.93 -4.34
CA ALA A 68 6.75 -2.14 -2.97
C ALA A 68 5.57 -1.99 -2.01
N LEU A 69 5.24 -3.06 -1.28
CA LEU A 69 4.06 -3.15 -0.43
C LEU A 69 4.48 -3.49 1.00
N ASP A 70 4.30 -2.56 1.92
CA ASP A 70 4.44 -2.84 3.36
C ASP A 70 3.12 -3.31 4.00
N VAL A 71 2.02 -3.14 3.28
CA VAL A 71 0.66 -3.41 3.73
C VAL A 71 -0.10 -4.19 2.65
N LEU A 72 -1.05 -5.03 3.08
CA LEU A 72 -1.87 -5.88 2.20
C LEU A 72 -3.35 -5.56 2.38
N GLU A 73 -4.14 -5.66 1.31
CA GLU A 73 -5.61 -5.51 1.35
C GLU A 73 -6.26 -6.30 2.50
N ASN A 74 -5.72 -7.47 2.79
CA ASN A 74 -6.01 -8.22 4.00
C ASN A 74 -4.68 -8.75 4.59
N GLU A 75 -4.29 -8.22 5.75
CA GLU A 75 -3.04 -8.63 6.41
C GLU A 75 -3.12 -10.01 7.07
N LYS A 76 -4.33 -10.55 7.27
CA LYS A 76 -4.53 -11.90 7.80
C LYS A 76 -4.49 -12.91 6.66
N LEU A 77 -3.30 -13.37 6.32
CA LEU A 77 -3.06 -14.31 5.21
C LEU A 77 -3.91 -15.60 5.28
N THR A 78 -4.27 -16.05 6.48
CA THR A 78 -5.13 -17.22 6.71
C THR A 78 -6.60 -16.99 6.35
N SER A 79 -7.00 -15.74 6.13
CA SER A 79 -8.37 -15.32 5.82
C SER A 79 -8.51 -14.70 4.44
N LEU A 80 -7.50 -14.84 3.57
CA LEU A 80 -7.60 -14.38 2.20
C LEU A 80 -8.74 -15.08 1.49
N THR A 81 -9.53 -14.32 0.73
CA THR A 81 -10.47 -14.91 -0.23
C THR A 81 -9.69 -15.66 -1.30
N GLN A 82 -10.35 -16.57 -2.02
CA GLN A 82 -9.69 -17.30 -3.13
C GLN A 82 -9.12 -16.35 -4.19
N GLU A 83 -9.81 -15.23 -4.45
CA GLU A 83 -9.37 -14.20 -5.38
C GLU A 83 -8.13 -13.45 -4.87
N GLN A 84 -8.12 -13.05 -3.60
CA GLN A 84 -6.97 -12.42 -2.96
C GLN A 84 -5.77 -13.37 -2.91
N LEU A 85 -5.99 -14.66 -2.57
CA LEU A 85 -4.93 -15.66 -2.53
C LEU A 85 -4.30 -15.87 -3.90
N LYS A 86 -5.11 -15.94 -4.98
CA LYS A 86 -4.62 -16.04 -6.35
C LYS A 86 -3.78 -14.84 -6.74
N ALA A 87 -4.28 -13.62 -6.48
CA ALA A 87 -3.56 -12.39 -6.79
C ALA A 87 -2.25 -12.27 -5.98
N PHE A 88 -2.29 -12.55 -4.69
CA PHE A 88 -1.12 -12.57 -3.82
C PHE A 88 -0.08 -13.57 -4.30
N THR A 89 -0.48 -14.80 -4.62
CA THR A 89 0.41 -15.85 -5.13
C THR A 89 1.05 -15.45 -6.46
N PHE A 90 0.30 -14.82 -7.37
CA PHE A 90 0.87 -14.29 -8.60
C PHE A 90 1.91 -13.21 -8.31
N LEU A 91 1.60 -12.25 -7.43
CA LEU A 91 2.46 -11.12 -7.11
C LEU A 91 3.76 -11.54 -6.42
N THR A 92 3.74 -12.55 -5.54
CA THR A 92 4.95 -13.06 -4.86
C THR A 92 5.93 -13.75 -5.80
N GLN A 93 5.50 -14.15 -6.99
CA GLN A 93 6.35 -14.73 -8.03
C GLN A 93 7.01 -13.66 -8.92
N GLN A 94 6.58 -12.40 -8.82
CA GLN A 94 7.09 -11.32 -9.67
C GLN A 94 8.39 -10.74 -9.10
N ARG A 95 9.45 -10.71 -9.93
CA ARG A 95 10.77 -10.20 -9.52
C ARG A 95 10.80 -8.70 -9.22
N ASN A 96 9.80 -7.97 -9.71
CA ASN A 96 9.61 -6.53 -9.56
C ASN A 96 8.58 -6.18 -8.48
N VAL A 97 8.20 -7.14 -7.63
CA VAL A 97 7.31 -6.91 -6.49
C VAL A 97 8.02 -7.29 -5.20
N ILE A 98 8.01 -6.38 -4.22
CA ILE A 98 8.60 -6.59 -2.89
C ILE A 98 7.54 -6.38 -1.82
N PHE A 99 7.56 -7.24 -0.81
CA PHE A 99 6.72 -7.17 0.36
C PHE A 99 7.56 -6.99 1.62
N THR A 100 7.06 -6.15 2.54
CA THR A 100 7.58 -6.06 3.91
C THR A 100 6.41 -6.21 4.89
N PRO A 101 6.61 -6.86 6.06
CA PRO A 101 5.50 -7.22 6.93
C PRO A 101 5.09 -6.08 7.89
N HIS A 102 4.57 -4.98 7.35
CA HIS A 102 4.09 -3.82 8.13
C HIS A 102 5.19 -3.22 9.03
N ILE A 103 6.38 -3.04 8.47
CA ILE A 103 7.58 -2.56 9.17
C ILE A 103 8.05 -1.16 8.75
N ALA A 104 7.35 -0.45 7.87
CA ALA A 104 7.79 0.85 7.36
C ALA A 104 8.00 1.91 8.47
N GLY A 105 7.28 1.79 9.59
CA GLY A 105 7.41 2.67 10.75
C GLY A 105 8.37 2.18 11.85
N TRP A 106 9.01 1.01 11.69
CA TRP A 106 9.76 0.34 12.75
C TRP A 106 11.25 0.69 12.74
N THR A 107 11.56 1.95 13.06
CA THR A 107 12.93 2.36 13.39
C THR A 107 13.18 2.33 14.90
N GLN A 108 14.45 2.37 15.32
CA GLN A 108 14.81 2.43 16.74
C GLN A 108 14.22 3.68 17.42
N GLU A 109 14.27 4.82 16.75
CA GLU A 109 13.75 6.10 17.20
C GLU A 109 12.22 6.09 17.30
N SER A 110 11.55 5.52 16.29
CA SER A 110 10.09 5.39 16.27
C SER A 110 9.61 4.49 17.40
N HIS A 111 10.27 3.34 17.59
CA HIS A 111 9.97 2.43 18.69
C HIS A 111 10.13 3.10 20.05
N TYR A 112 11.21 3.84 20.27
CA TYR A 112 11.41 4.60 21.50
C TYR A 112 10.28 5.64 21.72
N LYS A 113 10.00 6.44 20.69
CA LYS A 113 8.99 7.51 20.77
C LYS A 113 7.58 7.00 21.00
N ILE A 114 7.20 5.88 20.39
CA ILE A 114 5.89 5.24 20.61
C ILE A 114 5.72 4.87 22.09
N ASN A 115 6.73 4.26 22.69
CA ASN A 115 6.70 3.88 24.11
C ASN A 115 6.68 5.11 25.02
N GLN A 116 7.45 6.15 24.71
CA GLN A 116 7.44 7.40 25.47
C GLN A 116 6.05 8.04 25.48
N VAL A 117 5.42 8.20 24.31
CA VAL A 117 4.07 8.78 24.19
C VAL A 117 3.02 7.92 24.92
N LEU A 118 3.16 6.59 24.90
CA LEU A 118 2.28 5.70 25.64
C LEU A 118 2.38 5.95 27.15
N VAL A 119 3.59 6.00 27.70
CA VAL A 119 3.83 6.26 29.13
C VAL A 119 3.29 7.63 29.54
N GLU A 120 3.57 8.68 28.75
CA GLU A 120 3.07 10.04 29.01
C GLU A 120 1.53 10.07 29.06
N LYS A 121 0.85 9.35 28.15
CA LYS A 121 -0.61 9.25 28.15
C LYS A 121 -1.18 8.51 29.35
N LEU A 122 -0.51 7.44 29.80
CA LEU A 122 -0.92 6.69 30.99
C LEU A 122 -0.79 7.56 32.26
N GLN A 123 0.33 8.27 32.40
CA GLN A 123 0.55 9.21 33.51
C GLN A 123 -0.49 10.32 33.54
N ALA A 124 -0.84 10.89 32.37
CA ALA A 124 -1.88 11.91 32.28
C ALA A 124 -3.28 11.40 32.70
N LEU A 125 -3.50 10.09 32.66
CA LEU A 125 -4.72 9.42 33.13
C LEU A 125 -4.64 8.97 34.61
N GLY A 126 -3.52 9.21 35.30
CA GLY A 126 -3.32 8.85 36.70
C GLY A 126 -2.97 7.38 36.96
N PHE A 127 -2.48 6.66 35.95
CA PHE A 127 -1.81 5.38 36.13
C PHE A 127 -0.38 5.55 36.70
#